data_AF-A0A4Q7TQ35-F1
#
_entry.id   AF-A0A4Q7TQ35-F1
#
_cell.length_a   1.000
_cell.length_b   1.000
_cell.length_c   1.000
_cell.angle_alpha   90.00
_cell.angle_beta   90.00
_cell.angle_gamma   90.00
#
_symmetry.space_group_name_H-M   'P 1'
#
loop_
_entity.id
_entity.type
_entity.pdbx_description
1 polymer ?
#
loop_
_entity_poly.entity_id
_entity_poly.type
_entity_poly.pdbx_seq_one_letter_code
_entity_poly.pdbx_strand_id
1 'polypeptide(L)'
;MTLDSTDLLDEQLGALPLADQYEIAAAVAHGRAVALPRLAPLAVAYAIRWQASLGRRLYRSWWYLGGTIVFAAVVATASSWELGALVALALAVAPQLSRGSITRARTSERLNRELLRTSRAE
;
A
#
# COMPACT_ATOMS: atom_id res chain seq x y z
N MET A 1 4.70 21.62 19.75
CA MET A 1 4.23 21.09 18.45
C MET A 1 4.63 19.62 18.43
N THR A 2 3.72 18.72 18.76
CA THR A 2 3.96 17.26 18.72
C THR A 2 3.88 16.84 17.26
N LEU A 3 5.03 16.56 16.65
CA LEU A 3 5.07 15.94 15.32
C LEU A 3 4.31 14.62 15.38
N ASP A 4 3.38 14.42 14.45
CA ASP A 4 2.67 13.16 14.35
C ASP A 4 3.67 12.07 13.96
N SER A 5 3.49 10.85 14.46
CA SER A 5 4.37 9.70 14.21
C SER A 5 4.61 9.43 12.72
N THR A 6 3.67 9.87 11.88
CA THR A 6 3.70 9.81 10.43
C THR A 6 4.69 10.80 9.79
N ASP A 7 4.78 12.02 10.31
CA ASP A 7 5.66 13.07 9.78
C ASP A 7 7.12 12.73 10.05
N LEU A 8 7.40 12.18 11.24
CA LEU A 8 8.73 11.70 11.62
C LEU A 8 9.21 10.55 10.71
N LEU A 9 8.31 9.69 10.24
CA LEU A 9 8.66 8.60 9.33
C LEU A 9 9.03 9.14 7.94
N ASP A 10 8.31 10.13 7.42
CA ASP A 10 8.63 10.73 6.12
C ASP A 10 9.93 11.51 6.15
N GLU A 11 10.21 12.21 7.27
CA GLU A 11 11.49 12.89 7.47
C GLU A 11 12.65 11.88 7.53
N GLN A 12 12.49 10.78 8.26
CA GLN A 12 13.49 9.71 8.33
C GLN A 12 13.71 9.02 6.99
N LEU A 13 12.65 8.78 6.21
CA LEU A 13 12.77 8.22 4.86
C LEU A 13 13.43 9.22 3.90
N GLY A 14 13.07 10.50 3.99
CA GLY A 14 13.63 11.56 3.15
C GLY A 14 15.13 11.80 3.40
N ALA A 15 15.61 11.53 4.63
CA ALA A 15 17.01 11.62 5.00
C ALA A 15 17.86 10.43 4.50
N LEU A 16 17.24 9.33 4.06
CA LEU A 16 17.97 8.17 3.52
C LEU A 16 18.44 8.41 2.07
N PRO A 17 19.50 7.71 1.65
CA PRO A 17 19.85 7.62 0.23
C PRO A 17 18.66 7.09 -0.61
N LEU A 18 18.49 7.60 -1.82
CA LEU A 18 17.44 7.17 -2.76
C LEU A 18 17.41 5.64 -2.95
N ALA A 19 18.59 4.99 -2.99
CA ALA A 19 18.67 3.53 -3.10
C ALA A 19 18.00 2.82 -1.93
N ASP A 20 18.26 3.26 -0.70
CA ASP A 20 17.69 2.69 0.53
C ASP A 20 16.17 2.97 0.60
N GLN A 21 15.72 4.15 0.16
CA GLN A 21 14.29 4.47 0.04
C GLN A 21 13.57 3.53 -0.94
N TYR A 22 14.14 3.33 -2.13
CA TYR A 22 13.59 2.40 -3.13
C TYR A 22 13.60 0.96 -2.63
N GLU A 23 14.64 0.54 -1.92
CA GLU A 23 14.72 -0.79 -1.34
C GLU A 23 13.58 -1.01 -0.33
N ILE A 24 13.34 -0.06 0.57
CA ILE A 24 12.25 -0.13 1.55
C ILE A 24 10.90 -0.20 0.83
N ALA A 25 10.66 0.70 -0.14
CA ALA A 25 9.41 0.73 -0.90
C ALA A 25 9.18 -0.59 -1.67
N ALA A 26 10.21 -1.10 -2.34
CA ALA A 26 10.16 -2.36 -3.07
C ALA A 26 9.96 -3.56 -2.13
N ALA A 27 10.61 -3.56 -0.97
CA ALA A 27 10.47 -4.61 0.02
C ALA A 27 9.02 -4.74 0.50
N VAL A 28 8.38 -3.61 0.80
CA VAL A 28 6.97 -3.57 1.22
C VAL A 28 6.01 -3.90 0.07
N ALA A 29 6.23 -3.37 -1.13
CA ALA A 29 5.38 -3.62 -2.29
C ALA A 29 5.39 -5.09 -2.75
N HIS A 30 6.54 -5.77 -2.62
CA HIS A 30 6.71 -7.17 -3.03
C HIS A 30 6.56 -8.17 -1.89
N GLY A 31 6.43 -7.72 -0.63
CA GLY A 31 6.24 -8.62 0.50
C GLY A 31 7.51 -9.36 0.95
N ARG A 32 8.68 -8.73 0.81
CA ARG A 32 9.99 -9.29 1.16
C ARG A 32 10.65 -8.51 2.30
N ALA A 33 11.70 -9.08 2.88
CA ALA A 33 12.59 -8.37 3.79
C ALA A 33 13.52 -7.41 3.01
N VAL A 34 13.99 -6.36 3.69
CA VAL A 34 15.12 -5.56 3.23
C VAL A 34 16.40 -6.39 3.32
N ALA A 35 17.39 -6.08 2.48
CA ALA A 35 18.70 -6.70 2.50
C ALA A 35 19.54 -6.24 3.70
N LEU A 36 19.41 -4.97 4.08
CA LEU A 36 20.19 -4.38 5.16
C LEU A 36 19.39 -4.35 6.49
N PRO A 37 19.88 -4.97 7.58
CA PRO A 37 19.19 -4.98 8.88
C PRO A 37 18.90 -3.59 9.44
N ARG A 38 19.75 -2.60 9.15
CA ARG A 38 19.57 -1.19 9.58
C ARG A 38 18.30 -0.56 9.02
N LEU A 39 17.81 -1.02 7.86
CA LEU A 39 16.62 -0.50 7.20
C LEU A 39 15.33 -1.19 7.68
N ALA A 40 15.44 -2.34 8.35
CA ALA A 40 14.31 -3.14 8.77
C ALA A 40 13.32 -2.42 9.70
N PRO A 41 13.74 -1.57 10.67
CA PRO A 41 12.81 -0.81 11.51
C PRO A 41 11.96 0.16 10.70
N LEU A 42 12.58 0.86 9.73
CA LEU A 42 11.90 1.80 8.84
C LEU A 42 10.98 1.07 7.86
N ALA A 43 11.38 -0.09 7.36
CA ALA A 43 10.53 -0.94 6.52
C ALA A 43 9.29 -1.45 7.25
N VAL A 44 9.41 -1.82 8.54
CA VAL A 44 8.26 -2.19 9.38
C VAL A 44 7.32 -1.01 9.58
N ALA A 45 7.84 0.17 9.94
CA ALA A 45 7.03 1.38 10.12
C ALA A 45 6.30 1.78 8.82
N TYR A 46 7.01 1.71 7.69
CA TYR A 46 6.45 1.98 6.37
C TYR A 46 5.37 0.96 5.99
N ALA A 47 5.58 -0.33 6.25
CA ALA A 47 4.58 -1.38 6.00
C ALA A 47 3.30 -1.17 6.83
N ILE A 48 3.43 -0.81 8.11
CA ILE A 48 2.27 -0.52 9.00
C ILE A 48 1.48 0.67 8.46
N ARG A 49 2.17 1.75 8.07
CA ARG A 49 1.53 2.93 7.45
C ARG A 49 0.88 2.60 6.12
N TRP A 50 1.53 1.79 5.29
CA TRP A 50 1.02 1.32 4.00
C TRP A 50 -0.28 0.52 4.19
N GLN A 51 -0.33 -0.35 5.21
CA GLN A 51 -1.56 -1.05 5.60
C GLN A 51 -2.64 -0.11 6.13
N ALA A 52 -2.29 0.88 6.94
CA ALA A 52 -3.25 1.85 7.49
C ALA A 52 -3.84 2.78 6.41
N SER A 53 -3.01 3.22 5.46
CA SER A 53 -3.42 4.10 4.35
C SER A 53 -4.27 3.37 3.31
N LEU A 54 -3.88 2.15 2.90
CA LEU A 54 -4.70 1.33 2.00
C LEU A 54 -5.94 0.77 2.69
N GLY A 55 -5.83 0.36 3.96
CA GLY A 55 -6.95 -0.12 4.77
C GLY A 55 -8.03 0.94 4.99
N ARG A 56 -7.65 2.22 5.19
CA ARG A 56 -8.62 3.34 5.27
C ARG A 56 -9.16 3.77 3.90
N ARG A 57 -8.34 3.77 2.84
CA ARG A 57 -8.79 4.16 1.47
C ARG A 57 -9.75 3.15 0.85
N LEU A 58 -9.60 1.86 1.15
CA LEU A 58 -10.47 0.81 0.62
C LEU A 58 -11.91 0.88 1.13
N TYR A 59 -12.12 1.36 2.36
CA TYR A 59 -13.31 0.94 3.10
C TYR A 59 -14.50 1.91 3.13
N ARG A 60 -14.43 3.17 2.64
CA ARG A 60 -15.53 4.09 3.02
C ARG A 60 -16.26 4.96 2.02
N SER A 61 -15.71 5.47 0.91
CA SER A 61 -16.55 6.41 0.12
C SER A 61 -16.24 6.54 -1.36
N TRP A 62 -14.97 6.52 -1.76
CA TRP A 62 -14.61 6.85 -3.15
C TRP A 62 -14.90 5.75 -4.16
N TRP A 63 -14.84 4.47 -3.78
CA TRP A 63 -15.17 3.38 -4.70
C TRP A 63 -16.66 3.27 -4.99
N TYR A 64 -17.52 3.52 -3.99
CA TYR A 64 -18.96 3.61 -4.19
C TYR A 64 -19.33 4.89 -4.96
N LEU A 65 -18.81 6.06 -4.58
CA LEU A 65 -19.13 7.31 -5.30
C LEU A 65 -18.56 7.31 -6.73
N GLY A 66 -17.29 6.95 -6.91
CA GLY A 66 -16.64 6.86 -8.21
C GLY A 66 -17.28 5.79 -9.10
N GLY A 67 -17.55 4.61 -8.56
CA GLY A 67 -18.26 3.55 -9.29
C GLY A 67 -19.68 3.97 -9.70
N THR A 68 -20.41 4.65 -8.83
CA THR A 68 -21.79 5.12 -9.10
C THR A 68 -21.80 6.29 -10.09
N ILE A 69 -20.86 7.23 -10.00
CA ILE A 69 -20.73 8.36 -10.95
C ILE A 69 -20.34 7.85 -12.33
N VAL A 70 -19.37 6.93 -12.43
CA VAL A 70 -18.97 6.35 -13.72
C VAL A 70 -20.09 5.49 -14.30
N PHE A 71 -20.77 4.67 -13.49
CA PHE A 71 -21.93 3.90 -13.92
C PHE A 71 -23.07 4.80 -14.42
N ALA A 72 -23.39 5.86 -13.69
CA ALA A 72 -24.41 6.83 -14.09
C ALA A 72 -24.03 7.58 -15.38
N ALA A 73 -22.75 7.96 -15.54
CA ALA A 73 -22.25 8.61 -16.76
C ALA A 73 -22.31 7.67 -17.98
N VAL A 74 -21.95 6.39 -17.82
CA VAL A 74 -22.01 5.38 -18.90
C VAL A 74 -23.45 5.07 -19.28
N VAL A 75 -24.36 4.89 -18.30
CA VAL A 75 -25.79 4.67 -18.56
C VAL A 75 -26.43 5.89 -19.24
N ALA A 76 -25.98 7.10 -18.93
CA ALA A 76 -26.50 8.33 -19.52
C ALA A 76 -25.98 8.61 -20.95
N THR A 77 -24.86 8.01 -21.37
CA THR A 77 -24.19 8.35 -22.64
C THR A 77 -24.04 7.20 -23.63
N ALA A 78 -24.15 5.94 -23.21
CA ALA A 78 -23.86 4.81 -24.08
C ALA A 78 -25.06 3.87 -24.28
N SER A 79 -25.46 3.70 -25.54
CA SER A 79 -26.30 2.60 -26.03
C SER A 79 -25.55 1.26 -26.12
N SER A 80 -24.27 1.20 -25.72
CA SER A 80 -23.39 0.05 -25.89
C SER A 80 -22.90 -0.52 -24.56
N TRP A 81 -23.16 -1.82 -24.40
CA TRP A 81 -22.87 -2.67 -23.23
C TRP A 81 -21.36 -2.87 -22.98
N GLU A 82 -20.52 -2.61 -23.98
CA GLU A 82 -19.05 -2.81 -23.93
C GLU A 82 -18.36 -1.86 -22.92
N LEU A 83 -18.80 -0.60 -22.83
CA LEU A 83 -18.25 0.37 -21.87
C LEU A 83 -18.63 0.04 -20.42
N GLY A 84 -19.86 -0.45 -20.21
CA GLY A 84 -20.31 -0.94 -18.91
C GLY A 84 -19.50 -2.15 -18.44
N ALA A 85 -19.17 -3.06 -19.35
CA ALA A 85 -18.35 -4.23 -19.06
C ALA A 85 -16.92 -3.87 -18.62
N LEU A 86 -16.29 -2.88 -19.26
CA LEU A 86 -14.96 -2.40 -18.87
C LEU A 86 -14.95 -1.75 -17.48
N VAL A 87 -15.97 -0.96 -17.16
CA VAL A 87 -16.12 -0.33 -15.83
C VAL A 87 -16.37 -1.39 -14.75
N ALA A 88 -17.25 -2.36 -15.02
CA ALA A 88 -17.51 -3.48 -14.12
C ALA A 88 -16.23 -4.31 -13.88
N LEU A 89 -15.44 -4.55 -14.92
CA LEU A 89 -14.15 -5.24 -14.81
C LEU A 89 -13.16 -4.46 -13.95
N ALA A 90 -13.04 -3.15 -14.15
CA ALA A 90 -12.18 -2.29 -13.33
C ALA A 90 -12.60 -2.30 -11.85
N LEU A 91 -13.91 -2.23 -11.58
CA LEU A 91 -14.48 -2.32 -10.22
C LEU A 91 -14.31 -3.71 -9.60
N ALA A 92 -14.29 -4.77 -10.40
CA ALA A 92 -14.06 -6.14 -9.92
C ALA A 92 -12.57 -6.43 -9.61
N VAL A 93 -11.65 -5.87 -10.41
CA VAL A 93 -10.20 -6.13 -10.29
C VAL A 93 -9.54 -5.26 -9.22
N ALA A 94 -9.96 -4.00 -9.07
CA ALA A 94 -9.43 -3.08 -8.05
C ALA A 94 -9.42 -3.65 -6.61
N PRO A 95 -10.50 -4.27 -6.09
CA PRO A 95 -10.50 -4.87 -4.76
C PRO A 95 -9.62 -6.12 -4.64
N GLN A 96 -9.35 -6.83 -5.74
CA GLN A 96 -8.43 -7.98 -5.71
C GLN A 96 -6.96 -7.53 -5.60
N LEU A 97 -6.57 -6.52 -6.38
CA LEU A 97 -5.22 -5.95 -6.34
C LEU A 97 -4.90 -5.36 -4.97
N SER A 98 -5.87 -4.69 -4.36
CA SER A 98 -5.72 -4.06 -3.05
C SER A 98 -5.55 -5.09 -1.92
N ARG A 99 -6.31 -6.19 -1.93
CA ARG A 99 -6.12 -7.32 -1.01
C ARG A 99 -4.72 -7.93 -1.14
N GLY A 100 -4.25 -8.12 -2.38
CA GLY A 100 -2.89 -8.60 -2.65
C GLY A 100 -1.83 -7.69 -2.05
N SER A 101 -1.99 -6.37 -2.19
CA SER A 101 -1.05 -5.39 -1.62
C SER A 101 -1.01 -5.40 -0.09
N ILE A 102 -2.16 -5.58 0.59
CA ILE A 102 -2.22 -5.66 2.05
C ILE A 102 -1.54 -6.95 2.54
N THR A 103 -1.79 -8.07 1.88
CA THR A 103 -1.13 -9.34 2.21
C THR A 103 0.38 -9.23 2.06
N ARG A 104 0.87 -8.62 0.97
CA ARG A 104 2.30 -8.38 0.77
C ARG A 104 2.88 -7.48 1.86
N ALA A 105 2.22 -6.37 2.20
CA ALA A 105 2.69 -5.49 3.26
C ALA A 105 2.78 -6.19 4.63
N ARG A 106 1.82 -7.08 4.96
CA ARG A 106 1.87 -7.92 6.18
C ARG A 106 3.03 -8.92 6.15
N THR A 107 3.26 -9.56 5.01
CA THR A 107 4.40 -10.48 4.85
C THR A 107 5.72 -9.74 5.02
N SER A 108 5.87 -8.56 4.41
CA SER A 108 7.07 -7.74 4.57
C SER A 108 7.29 -7.31 6.03
N GLU A 109 6.23 -6.87 6.72
CA GLU A 109 6.29 -6.54 8.16
C GLU A 109 6.80 -7.72 8.99
N ARG A 110 6.24 -8.92 8.76
CA ARG A 110 6.64 -10.14 9.47
C ARG A 110 8.11 -10.49 9.22
N LEU A 111 8.53 -10.54 7.96
CA LEU A 111 9.90 -10.91 7.59
C LEU A 111 10.93 -9.91 8.13
N ASN A 112 10.63 -8.60 8.11
CA ASN A 112 11.53 -7.59 8.64
C ASN A 112 11.61 -7.62 10.17
N ARG A 113 10.52 -7.98 10.87
CA ARG A 113 10.57 -8.23 12.32
C ARG A 113 11.38 -9.48 12.66
N GLU A 114 11.26 -10.53 11.85
CA GLU A 114 12.08 -11.74 12.01
C GLU A 114 13.56 -11.41 11.82
N LEU A 115 13.92 -10.63 10.79
CA LEU A 115 15.29 -10.15 10.55
C LEU A 115 15.86 -9.39 11.76
N LEU A 116 15.08 -8.49 12.36
CA LEU A 116 15.48 -7.73 13.55
C LEU A 116 15.67 -8.60 14.81
N ARG A 117 14.95 -9.71 14.91
CA ARG A 117 15.11 -10.66 16.02
C ARG A 117 16.39 -11.47 15.85
N THR A 118 16.66 -11.94 14.64
CA THR A 118 17.86 -12.70 14.32
C THR A 118 19.12 -11.85 14.48
N SER A 119 19.12 -10.61 13.96
CA SER A 119 20.28 -9.71 14.04
C SER A 119 20.60 -9.18 15.44
N ARG A 120 19.77 -9.48 16.45
CA ARG A 120 20.04 -9.15 17.87
C ARG A 120 20.56 -10.35 18.66
N ALA A 121 20.44 -11.55 18.11
CA ALA A 121 20.91 -12.78 18.74
C ALA A 121 22.39 -13.07 18.41
N GLU A 122 22.93 -12.38 17.40
CA GLU A 122 24.34 -12.34 17.01
C GLU A 122 25.07 -11.20 17.72
#